data_AF-A0A847EU80-F1
#
_entry.id   AF-A0A847EU80-F1
#
_cell.length_a   1.000
_cell.length_b   1.000
_cell.length_c   1.000
_cell.angle_alpha   90.00
_cell.angle_beta   90.00
_cell.angle_gamma   90.00
#
_symmetry.space_group_name_H-M   'P 1'
#
loop_
_entity.id
_entity.type
_entity.pdbx_description
1 polymer ?
#
loop_
_entity_poly.entity_id
_entity_poly.type
_entity_poly.pdbx_seq_one_letter_code
_entity_poly.pdbx_strand_id
1 'polypeptide(L)' 'LWNFGEHKEATAKAVQWQLERYHQLLVKGEVEGIVLHTNTMADLDYVAYDVAVDWMNKHGDEEI' A
#
# COMPACT_ATOMS: atom_id res chain seq x y z
N LEU A 1 8.27 -1.76 0.97
CA LEU A 1 7.32 -2.90 0.97
C LEU A 1 7.99 -4.13 0.35
N TRP A 2 7.57 -5.34 0.71
CA TRP A 2 8.28 -6.57 0.32
C TRP A 2 7.44 -7.49 -0.58
N ASN A 3 8.02 -7.96 -1.68
CA ASN A 3 7.43 -9.00 -2.52
C ASN A 3 7.90 -10.38 -2.00
N PHE A 4 7.05 -11.04 -1.22
CA PHE A 4 7.34 -12.36 -0.66
C PHE A 4 7.45 -13.46 -1.73
N GLY A 5 6.78 -13.34 -2.87
CA GLY A 5 6.86 -14.34 -3.94
C GLY A 5 8.22 -14.37 -4.64
N GLU A 6 8.86 -13.21 -4.76
CA GLU A 6 10.17 -13.07 -5.42
C GLU A 6 11.32 -12.84 -4.44
N HIS A 7 11.06 -12.83 -3.13
CA HIS A 7 12.03 -12.58 -2.06
C HIS A 7 12.86 -11.31 -2.28
N LYS A 8 12.20 -10.22 -2.71
CA LYS A 8 12.85 -8.94 -2.98
C LYS A 8 11.94 -7.77 -2.65
N GLU A 9 12.50 -6.56 -2.67
CA GLU A 9 11.72 -5.33 -2.54
C GLU A 9 10.59 -5.28 -3.59
N ALA A 10 9.38 -4.93 -3.15
CA ALA A 10 8.29 -4.66 -4.08
C ALA A 10 8.61 -3.39 -4.87
N THR A 11 8.25 -3.37 -6.16
CA THR A 11 8.43 -2.14 -6.94
C THR A 11 7.35 -1.12 -6.58
N ALA A 12 7.69 0.17 -6.69
CA ALA A 12 6.74 1.28 -6.53
C ALA A 12 5.44 1.07 -7.35
N LYS A 13 5.59 0.64 -8.60
CA LYS A 13 4.45 0.37 -9.50
C LYS A 13 3.56 -0.77 -8.98
N ALA A 14 4.15 -1.83 -8.44
CA ALA A 14 3.40 -2.96 -7.91
C ALA A 14 2.60 -2.55 -6.68
N VAL A 15 3.22 -1.80 -5.76
CA VAL A 15 2.56 -1.25 -4.58
C VAL A 15 1.41 -0.33 -4.96
N GLN A 16 1.65 0.64 -5.84
CA GLN A 16 0.61 1.56 -6.28
C GLN A 16 -0.58 0.79 -6.89
N TRP A 17 -0.31 -0.16 -7.77
CA TRP A 17 -1.38 -0.98 -8.37
C TRP A 17 -2.20 -1.74 -7.33
N GLN A 18 -1.55 -2.31 -6.30
CA GLN A 18 -2.24 -3.03 -5.22
C GLN A 18 -3.13 -2.10 -4.40
N LEU A 19 -2.62 -0.93 -4.02
CA LEU A 19 -3.37 0.06 -3.23
C LEU A 19 -4.60 0.57 -3.99
N GLU A 20 -4.44 0.93 -5.27
CA GLU A 20 -5.55 1.34 -6.13
C GLU A 20 -6.60 0.22 -6.28
N ARG A 21 -6.15 -1.03 -6.44
CA ARG A 21 -7.06 -2.18 -6.53
C ARG A 21 -7.88 -2.37 -5.27
N TYR A 22 -7.26 -2.20 -4.09
CA TYR A 22 -7.93 -2.34 -2.79
C TYR A 22 -8.82 -1.15 -2.47
N HIS A 23 -8.43 0.06 -2.85
CA HIS A 23 -9.29 1.24 -2.75
C HIS A 23 -10.61 1.05 -3.52
N GLN A 24 -10.53 0.49 -4.73
CA GLN A 24 -11.73 0.15 -5.50
C GLN A 24 -12.62 -0.89 -4.81
N LEU A 25 -12.05 -1.82 -4.01
CA LEU A 25 -12.86 -2.73 -3.20
C LEU A 25 -13.50 -2.01 -2.02
N LEU A 26 -12.73 -1.14 -1.37
CA LEU A 26 -13.17 -0.36 -0.22
C LEU A 26 -14.35 0.54 -0.60
N VAL A 27 -14.23 1.31 -1.69
CA VAL A 27 -15.31 2.17 -2.22
C VAL A 27 -16.58 1.39 -2.60
N LYS A 28 -16.44 0.12 -2.96
CA LYS A 28 -17.59 -0.75 -3.29
C LYS A 28 -18.20 -1.43 -2.06
N GLY A 29 -17.62 -1.27 -0.88
CA GLY A 29 -18.00 -2.00 0.33
C GLY A 29 -17.70 -3.50 0.27
N GLU A 30 -16.81 -3.94 -0.63
CA GLU A 30 -16.38 -5.35 -0.72
C GLU A 30 -15.35 -5.70 0.38
N VAL A 31 -14.69 -4.68 0.94
CA VAL A 31 -13.81 -4.76 2.12
C VAL A 31 -14.04 -3.55 3.02
N GLU A 32 -13.72 -3.68 4.30
CA GLU A 32 -13.94 -2.62 5.30
C GLU A 32 -12.69 -1.75 5.54
N GLY A 33 -11.53 -2.18 5.05
CA GLY A 33 -10.30 -1.42 5.24
C GLY A 33 -9.07 -2.07 4.64
N ILE A 34 -7.96 -1.34 4.68
CA ILE A 34 -6.65 -1.76 4.19
C ILE A 34 -5.64 -1.63 5.34
N VAL A 35 -4.92 -2.71 5.65
CA VAL A 35 -3.89 -2.69 6.71
C VAL A 35 -2.50 -2.75 6.07
N LEU A 36 -1.70 -1.71 6.30
CA LEU A 36 -0.30 -1.66 5.90
C LEU A 36 0.58 -2.27 7.00
N HIS A 37 1.02 -3.52 6.82
CA HIS A 37 1.96 -4.14 7.74
C HIS A 37 3.40 -3.78 7.38
N THR A 38 4.04 -2.93 8.19
CA THR A 38 5.37 -2.37 7.93
C THR A 38 6.26 -2.42 9.18
N ASN A 39 6.48 -3.59 9.76
CA ASN A 39 7.19 -3.69 11.04
C ASN A 39 8.72 -3.48 10.98
N THR A 40 9.40 -3.65 9.82
CA THR A 40 10.86 -3.45 9.69
C THR A 40 11.32 -2.74 8.41
N MET A 41 10.38 -2.31 7.57
CA MET A 41 10.69 -1.82 6.20
C MET A 41 10.66 -0.29 6.06
N ALA A 42 10.30 0.43 7.14
CA ALA A 42 10.26 1.90 7.14
C ALA A 42 11.66 2.55 7.19
N ASP A 43 12.64 1.86 7.79
CA ASP A 43 14.01 2.36 7.95
C ASP A 43 14.96 2.01 6.78
N LEU A 44 14.43 1.48 5.67
CA LEU A 44 15.23 0.96 4.55
C LEU A 44 15.21 1.85 3.30
N ASP A 45 14.67 3.08 3.37
CA ASP A 45 14.60 4.06 2.27
C ASP A 45 14.04 3.48 0.95
N TYR A 46 13.03 2.62 1.06
CA TYR A 46 12.39 1.99 -0.09
C TYR A 46 11.44 2.95 -0.79
N VAL A 47 11.63 3.18 -2.10
CA VAL A 47 10.70 4.00 -2.91
C VAL A 47 9.27 3.47 -2.83
N ALA A 48 9.13 2.16 -2.67
CA ALA A 48 7.84 1.52 -2.50
C ALA A 48 7.15 1.85 -1.15
N TYR A 49 7.93 2.21 -0.12
CA TYR A 49 7.39 2.73 1.14
C TYR A 49 6.84 4.15 0.96
N ASP A 50 7.60 5.04 0.34
CA ASP A 50 7.17 6.43 0.08
C ASP A 50 5.86 6.48 -0.70
N VAL A 51 5.73 5.65 -1.74
CA VAL A 51 4.47 5.53 -2.52
C VAL A 51 3.29 5.10 -1.65
N ALA A 52 3.50 4.20 -0.68
CA ALA A 52 2.43 3.77 0.21
C ALA A 52 2.04 4.86 1.21
N VAL A 53 3.01 5.63 1.70
CA VAL A 53 2.77 6.77 2.59
C VAL A 53 2.03 7.89 1.85
N ASP A 54 2.47 8.26 0.65
CA ASP A 54 1.81 9.26 -0.18
C ASP A 54 0.37 8.87 -0.50
N TRP A 55 0.14 7.59 -0.83
CA TRP A 55 -1.20 7.06 -1.07
C TRP A 55 -2.07 7.15 0.19
N MET A 56 -1.55 6.74 1.35
CA MET A 56 -2.25 6.81 2.63
C MET A 56 -2.58 8.25 3.02
N ASN A 57 -1.65 9.20 2.83
CA ASN A 57 -1.90 10.62 3.11
C ASN A 57 -3.00 11.21 2.23
N LYS A 58 -3.16 10.68 1.01
CA LYS A 58 -4.19 11.12 0.07
C LYS A 58 -5.57 10.52 0.38
N HIS A 59 -5.62 9.24 0.71
CA HIS A 59 -6.87 8.46 0.78
C HIS A 59 -7.28 8.05 2.20
N GLY A 60 -6.39 8.16 3.18
CA GLY A 60 -6.58 7.61 4.52
C GLY A 60 -7.68 8.30 5.35
N ASP A 61 -7.98 9.55 5.03
CA ASP A 61 -9.04 10.34 5.66
C ASP A 61 -10.29 10.47 4.77
N GLU A 62 -10.36 9.75 3.64
CA GLU A 62 -11.56 9.74 2.80
C GLU A 62 -12.72 9.06 3.54
N GLU A 63 -13.88 9.71 3.54
CA GLU A 63 -15.13 9.11 4.00
C GLU A 63 -15.69 8.22 2.89
N ILE A 64 -15.76 6.90 3.15
CA ILE A 64 -16.16 5.86 2.19
C ILE A 64 -17.57 5.36 2.47
#